data_AF-A0A3M0CXL8-F1
#
_entry.id   AF-A0A3M0CXL8-F1
#
_cell.length_a   1.000
_cell.length_b   1.000
_cell.length_c   1.000
_cell.angle_alpha   90.00
_cell.angle_beta   90.00
_cell.angle_gamma   90.00
#
_symmetry.space_group_name_H-M   'P 1'
#
loop_
_entity.id
_entity.type
_entity.pdbx_description
1 polymer ?
#
loop_
_entity_poly.entity_id
_entity_poly.type
_entity_poly.pdbx_seq_one_letter_code
_entity_poly.pdbx_strand_id
1 'polypeptide(L)'
;MASSTPDARDDEIRLWREDGWWIAKDVATGVTSQGSSRAAALSNLDEAVALHEGEIGCEPTDEELREAGIDPADNTTGDEEPPDVLK
;
A
#
# COMPACT_ATOMS: atom_id res chain seq x y z
N MET A 1 24.32 27.06 18.05
CA MET A 1 23.24 26.80 17.07
C MET A 1 22.79 25.36 17.28
N ALA A 2 21.67 25.15 17.97
CA ALA A 2 21.16 23.80 18.21
C ALA A 2 20.57 23.26 16.91
N SER A 3 21.11 22.14 16.44
CA SER A 3 20.51 21.36 15.35
C SER A 3 19.40 20.52 15.96
N SER A 4 18.18 21.06 16.00
CA SER A 4 17.00 20.27 16.31
C SER A 4 16.74 19.35 15.12
N THR A 5 17.09 18.08 15.24
CA THR A 5 16.51 17.03 14.40
C THR A 5 14.99 17.16 14.54
N PRO A 6 14.22 17.43 13.47
CA PRO A 6 12.78 17.38 13.60
C PRO A 6 12.41 15.95 13.96
N ASP A 7 11.78 15.76 15.14
CA ASP A 7 10.98 14.57 15.40
C ASP A 7 10.08 14.36 14.17
N ALA A 8 10.08 13.14 13.64
CA ALA A 8 9.19 12.77 12.56
C ALA A 8 7.76 13.13 13.01
N ARG A 9 7.12 14.03 12.27
CA ARG A 9 5.72 14.35 12.53
C ARG A 9 4.91 13.14 12.12
N ASP A 10 3.93 12.77 12.93
CA ASP A 10 3.02 11.67 12.61
C ASP A 10 2.25 11.92 11.29
N ASP A 11 2.21 13.17 10.81
CA ASP A 11 1.58 13.58 9.55
C ASP A 11 2.58 13.86 8.40
N GLU A 12 3.81 13.35 8.46
CA GLU A 12 4.80 13.59 7.39
C GLU A 12 4.46 12.80 6.12
N ILE A 13 4.21 13.53 5.02
CA ILE A 13 4.08 12.96 3.68
C ILE A 13 5.31 13.33 2.83
N ARG A 14 5.95 12.31 2.25
CA ARG A 14 7.01 12.47 1.24
C ARG A 14 6.43 12.35 -0.16
N LEU A 15 6.76 13.32 -1.00
CA LEU A 15 6.28 13.40 -2.37
C LEU A 15 7.45 13.63 -3.32
N TRP A 16 7.59 12.77 -4.32
CA TRP A 16 8.62 12.91 -5.36
C TRP A 16 8.11 12.43 -6.72
N ARG A 17 8.96 12.57 -7.75
CA ARG A 17 8.70 12.09 -9.10
C ARG A 17 9.76 11.09 -9.52
N GLU A 18 9.31 10.01 -10.12
CA GLU A 18 10.14 8.94 -10.68
C GLU A 18 9.44 8.39 -11.92
N ASP A 19 10.19 8.14 -12.99
CA ASP A 19 9.69 7.56 -14.25
C ASP A 19 8.42 8.22 -14.82
N GLY A 20 8.29 9.53 -14.63
CA GLY A 20 7.15 10.32 -15.11
C GLY A 20 5.92 10.32 -14.19
N TRP A 21 5.92 9.53 -13.13
CA TRP A 21 4.83 9.43 -12.15
C TRP A 21 5.08 10.30 -10.92
N TRP A 22 4.01 10.64 -10.20
CA TRP A 22 4.09 11.18 -8.85
C TRP A 22 3.95 10.03 -7.85
N ILE A 23 4.86 9.99 -6.87
CA ILE A 23 4.85 9.02 -5.79
C ILE A 23 4.65 9.78 -4.47
N ALA A 24 3.67 9.34 -3.68
CA ALA A 24 3.36 9.88 -2.38
C ALA A 24 3.49 8.77 -1.32
N LYS A 25 4.19 9.06 -0.23
CA LYS A 25 4.41 8.14 0.88
C LYS A 25 4.04 8.81 2.19
N ASP A 26 3.13 8.19 2.92
CA ASP A 26 2.91 8.50 4.32
C ASP A 26 4.04 7.87 5.16
N VAL A 27 4.74 8.68 5.95
CA VAL A 27 5.95 8.24 6.66
C VAL A 27 5.59 7.45 7.92
N ALA A 28 4.48 7.76 8.57
CA ALA A 28 4.05 7.12 9.81
C ALA A 28 3.60 5.67 9.57
N THR A 29 2.71 5.46 8.60
CA THR A 29 2.19 4.14 8.21
C THR A 29 3.13 3.40 7.25
N GLY A 30 3.98 4.13 6.52
CA GLY A 30 4.83 3.59 5.46
C GLY A 30 4.09 3.32 4.15
N VAL A 31 2.77 3.55 4.10
CA VAL A 31 1.93 3.37 2.92
C VAL A 31 2.44 4.27 1.79
N THR A 32 2.54 3.71 0.60
CA THR A 32 3.01 4.42 -0.59
C THR A 32 2.02 4.21 -1.73
N SER A 33 1.67 5.30 -2.40
CA SER A 33 0.79 5.30 -3.56
C SER A 33 1.36 6.18 -4.67
N GLN A 34 0.82 6.02 -5.88
CA GLN A 34 1.29 6.74 -7.06
C GLN A 34 0.15 7.27 -7.92
N GLY A 35 0.43 8.29 -8.73
CA GLY A 35 -0.55 8.87 -9.65
C GLY A 35 0.09 9.63 -10.81
N SER A 36 -0.64 9.77 -11.91
CA SER A 36 -0.19 10.51 -13.10
C SER A 36 -0.08 12.03 -12.85
N SER A 37 -0.66 12.51 -11.76
CA SER A 37 -0.56 13.88 -11.29
C SER A 37 -0.32 13.91 -9.78
N ARG A 38 0.18 15.05 -9.27
CA ARG A 38 0.37 15.26 -7.84
C ARG A 38 -0.92 15.03 -7.05
N ALA A 39 -2.05 15.55 -7.56
CA ALA A 39 -3.34 15.41 -6.91
C ALA A 39 -3.80 13.96 -6.89
N ALA A 40 -3.63 13.23 -8.00
CA ALA A 40 -3.96 11.81 -8.07
C ALA A 40 -3.11 10.97 -7.09
N ALA A 41 -1.80 11.24 -7.00
CA ALA A 41 -0.94 10.51 -6.07
C ALA A 41 -1.32 10.73 -4.61
N LEU A 42 -1.71 11.95 -4.24
CA LEU A 42 -2.17 12.25 -2.88
C LEU A 42 -3.56 11.65 -2.59
N SER A 43 -4.52 11.76 -3.52
CA SER A 43 -5.84 11.13 -3.37
C SER A 43 -5.71 9.62 -3.20
N ASN A 44 -4.89 8.97 -4.03
CA ASN A 44 -4.66 7.54 -3.93
C ASN A 44 -3.89 7.16 -2.65
N LEU A 45 -3.11 8.08 -2.06
CA LEU A 45 -2.45 7.85 -0.78
C LEU A 45 -3.47 7.91 0.36
N ASP A 46 -4.34 8.91 0.38
CA ASP A 46 -5.39 9.05 1.40
C ASP A 46 -6.31 7.80 1.42
N GLU A 47 -6.72 7.32 0.25
CA GLU A 47 -7.50 6.08 0.13
C GLU A 47 -6.72 4.85 0.62
N ALA A 48 -5.43 4.74 0.27
CA ALA A 48 -4.60 3.61 0.67
C ALA A 48 -4.32 3.60 2.19
N VAL A 49 -4.15 4.77 2.81
CA VAL A 49 -3.99 4.90 4.26
C VAL A 49 -5.28 4.52 4.97
N ALA A 50 -6.43 5.04 4.54
CA ALA A 50 -7.72 4.68 5.12
C ALA A 50 -8.01 3.17 4.99
N LEU A 51 -7.61 2.55 3.88
CA LEU A 51 -7.69 1.10 3.70
C LEU A 51 -6.76 0.35 4.66
N HIS A 52 -5.52 0.82 4.82
CA HIS A 52 -4.53 0.22 5.73
C HIS A 52 -4.98 0.28 7.20
N GLU A 53 -5.61 1.38 7.60
CA GLU A 53 -6.17 1.57 8.94
C GLU A 53 -7.51 0.84 9.15
N GLY A 54 -8.07 0.25 8.09
CA GLY A 54 -9.34 -0.48 8.13
C GLY A 54 -10.57 0.43 8.22
N GLU A 55 -10.43 1.71 7.87
CA GLU A 55 -11.53 2.67 7.84
C GLU A 55 -12.44 2.47 6.61
N ILE A 56 -11.86 1.98 5.51
CA ILE A 56 -12.57 1.68 4.27
C ILE A 56 -12.21 0.30 3.73
N GLY A 57 -13.03 -0.20 2.80
CA GLY A 57 -12.89 -1.53 2.21
C GLY A 57 -13.49 -2.63 3.08
N CYS A 58 -13.56 -3.83 2.53
CA CYS A 58 -13.94 -5.04 3.25
C CYS A 58 -13.18 -6.22 2.66
N GLU A 59 -12.95 -7.23 3.49
CA GLU A 59 -12.44 -8.51 3.01
C GLU A 59 -13.47 -9.14 2.07
N PRO A 60 -13.07 -9.65 0.90
CA PRO A 60 -13.96 -10.39 0.02
C PRO A 60 -14.54 -11.61 0.76
N THR A 61 -15.82 -11.89 0.55
CA THR A 61 -16.41 -13.14 1.02
C THR A 61 -15.95 -14.31 0.16
N ASP A 62 -15.94 -15.51 0.72
CA ASP A 62 -15.60 -16.71 -0.06
C ASP A 62 -16.47 -16.89 -1.30
N GLU A 63 -17.73 -16.44 -1.24
CA GLU A 63 -18.63 -16.54 -2.39
C GLU A 63 -18.21 -15.60 -3.53
N GLU A 64 -17.87 -14.35 -3.21
CA GLU A 64 -17.34 -13.39 -4.20
C GLU A 64 -16.03 -13.89 -4.81
N LEU A 65 -15.17 -14.54 -4.03
CA LEU A 65 -13.95 -15.18 -4.53
C LEU A 65 -14.29 -16.31 -5.51
N ARG A 66 -15.22 -17.21 -5.16
CA ARG A 66 -15.64 -18.31 -6.05
C ARG A 66 -16.30 -17.79 -7.33
N GLU A 67 -17.10 -16.74 -7.26
CA GLU A 67 -17.68 -16.07 -8.44
C GLU A 67 -16.60 -15.49 -9.35
N ALA A 68 -15.49 -14.98 -8.79
CA ALA A 68 -14.32 -14.53 -9.53
C ALA A 68 -13.44 -15.69 -10.07
N GLY A 69 -13.82 -16.95 -9.81
CA GLY A 69 -13.07 -18.13 -10.23
C GLY A 69 -11.86 -18.46 -9.34
N ILE A 70 -11.85 -17.94 -8.11
CA ILE A 70 -10.80 -18.16 -7.11
C ILE A 70 -11.36 -19.06 -6.01
N ASP A 71 -10.79 -20.25 -5.82
CA ASP A 71 -11.13 -21.08 -4.66
C ASP A 71 -10.29 -20.63 -3.44
N PRO A 72 -10.90 -20.06 -2.38
CA PRO A 72 -10.16 -19.66 -1.19
C PRO A 72 -9.44 -20.83 -0.50
N ALA A 73 -9.92 -22.09 -0.66
CA ALA A 73 -9.24 -23.26 -0.10
C ALA A 73 -7.90 -23.58 -0.79
N ASP A 74 -7.73 -23.15 -2.04
CA ASP A 74 -6.49 -23.33 -2.80
C ASP A 74 -5.43 -22.27 -2.45
N ASN A 75 -5.84 -21.15 -1.84
CA ASN A 75 -4.94 -20.06 -1.46
C ASN A 75 -4.25 -20.33 -0.10
N THR A 76 -3.62 -21.49 0.00
CA THR A 76 -2.82 -21.89 1.17
C THR A 76 -1.34 -21.99 0.77
N THR A 77 -0.45 -21.64 1.69
CA THR A 77 0.98 -21.91 1.49
C THR A 77 1.17 -23.42 1.43
N GLY A 78 1.41 -23.95 0.24
CA GLY A 78 1.69 -25.38 0.04
C GLY A 78 3.04 -25.80 0.61
N ASP A 79 3.30 -27.12 0.60
CA ASP A 79 4.59 -27.71 0.98
C ASP A 79 5.64 -27.63 -0.15
N GLU A 80 5.31 -26.98 -1.28
CA GLU A 80 6.19 -26.81 -2.41
C GLU A 80 7.30 -25.79 -2.10
N GLU A 81 8.52 -26.14 -2.48
CA GLU A 81 9.67 -25.27 -2.26
C GLU A 81 9.51 -23.98 -3.10
N PRO A 82 9.81 -22.79 -2.54
CA PRO A 82 9.75 -21.56 -3.30
C PRO A 82 10.53 -21.69 -4.61
N PRO A 83 10.03 -21.13 -5.72
CA PRO A 83 10.75 -21.15 -6.99
C PRO A 83 12.15 -20.54 -6.81
N ASP A 84 13.13 -20.98 -7.61
CA ASP A 84 14.53 -20.59 -7.44
C ASP A 84 14.77 -19.07 -7.43
N VAL A 85 13.86 -18.30 -8.05
CA VAL A 85 13.90 -16.83 -8.06
C VAL A 85 13.54 -16.17 -6.72
N LEU A 86 12.96 -16.93 -5.78
CA LEU A 86 12.57 -16.52 -4.42
C LEU A 86 13.43 -17.18 -3.34
N LYS A 87 14.54 -17.83 -3.72
CA LYS A 87 15.54 -18.38 -2.79
C LYS A 87 16.55 -17.33 -2.34
#